data_AF-A0A7W7WVN8-F1
#
_entry.id   AF-A0A7W7WVN8-F1
#
_cell.length_a   1.000
_cell.length_b   1.000
_cell.length_c   1.000
_cell.angle_alpha   90.00
_cell.angle_beta   90.00
_cell.angle_gamma   90.00
#
_symmetry.space_group_name_H-M   'P 1'
#
loop_
_entity.id
_entity.type
_entity.pdbx_description
1 polymer ?
#
loop_
_entity_poly.entity_id
_entity_poly.type
_entity_poly.pdbx_seq_one_letter_code
_entity_poly.pdbx_strand_id
1 'polypeptide(L)'
;MVGDDGLDDSLTARIAGLEAEVLGLRNAVRTRTVIGQATGLIAAVQGCSPQEGFRLLVRMSQHHNVKLHTIAVRLVDLAAELGPRRAVRAVHLTPQRPAEWPGTEVVEAARDLVEAHDAAEREHRPDERRRLADLVAQATKELVERLAEVGWLPDDGLRP
;
A
#
# COMPACT_ATOMS: atom_id res chain seq x y z
N MET A 1 7.44 21.78 -46.76
CA MET A 1 6.47 21.03 -45.95
C MET A 1 7.08 20.88 -44.55
N VAL A 2 7.16 21.99 -43.82
CA VAL A 2 7.72 22.07 -42.46
C VAL A 2 6.83 23.09 -41.75
N GLY A 3 6.04 22.67 -40.78
CA GLY A 3 5.09 23.57 -40.12
C GLY A 3 4.01 22.92 -39.27
N ASP A 4 3.85 21.59 -39.28
CA ASP A 4 2.80 20.89 -38.51
C ASP A 4 3.35 20.25 -37.22
N ASP A 5 4.59 19.75 -37.24
CA ASP A 5 5.21 18.99 -36.14
C ASP A 5 5.18 19.71 -34.77
N GLY A 6 5.38 21.04 -34.73
CA GLY A 6 5.36 21.81 -33.49
C GLY A 6 3.96 22.10 -32.94
N LEU A 7 2.94 22.09 -33.80
CA LEU A 7 1.54 22.18 -33.39
C LEU A 7 1.07 20.82 -32.85
N ASP A 8 1.51 19.74 -33.50
CA ASP A 8 1.23 18.36 -33.10
C ASP A 8 1.86 18.01 -31.75
N ASP A 9 3.10 18.42 -31.49
CA ASP A 9 3.76 18.23 -30.19
C ASP A 9 3.05 18.99 -29.06
N SER A 10 2.63 20.23 -29.32
CA SER A 10 1.88 21.06 -28.37
C SER A 10 0.48 20.49 -28.09
N LEU A 11 -0.21 20.03 -29.14
CA LEU A 11 -1.50 19.37 -29.03
C LEU A 11 -1.38 18.06 -28.26
N THR A 12 -0.35 17.27 -28.53
CA THR A 12 -0.05 16.02 -27.82
C THR A 12 0.23 16.28 -26.34
N ALA A 13 1.06 17.27 -26.02
CA ALA A 13 1.30 17.67 -24.63
C ALA A 13 0.02 18.14 -23.93
N ARG A 14 -0.85 18.88 -24.64
CA ARG A 14 -2.12 19.34 -24.11
C ARG A 14 -3.09 18.19 -23.85
N ILE A 15 -3.17 17.23 -24.76
CA ILE A 15 -3.98 16.01 -24.60
C ILE A 15 -3.48 15.22 -23.40
N ALA A 16 -2.18 14.96 -23.30
CA ALA A 16 -1.59 14.26 -22.16
C ALA A 16 -1.89 14.95 -20.81
N GLY A 17 -1.84 16.29 -20.77
CA GLY A 17 -2.21 17.06 -19.58
C GLY A 17 -3.69 16.89 -19.18
N LEU A 18 -4.60 16.94 -20.16
CA LEU A 18 -6.04 16.73 -19.93
C LEU A 18 -6.35 15.29 -19.51
N GLU A 19 -5.68 14.31 -20.10
CA GLU A 19 -5.83 12.91 -19.72
C GLU A 19 -5.38 12.67 -18.28
N ALA A 20 -4.25 13.27 -17.87
CA ALA A 20 -3.77 13.22 -16.49
C ALA A 20 -4.76 13.88 -15.52
N GLU A 21 -5.34 15.02 -15.88
CA GLU A 21 -6.37 15.71 -15.08
C GLU A 21 -7.63 14.86 -14.92
N VAL A 22 -8.15 14.32 -16.03
CA VAL A 22 -9.32 13.42 -16.02
C VAL A 22 -9.05 12.18 -15.18
N LEU A 23 -7.86 11.60 -15.27
CA LEU A 23 -7.47 10.46 -14.46
C LEU A 23 -7.42 10.82 -12.97
N GLY A 24 -6.84 11.97 -12.62
CA GLY A 24 -6.79 12.48 -11.26
C GLY A 24 -8.19 12.69 -10.66
N LEU A 25 -9.09 13.32 -11.42
CA LEU A 25 -10.49 13.54 -11.00
C LEU A 25 -11.23 12.22 -10.80
N ARG A 26 -11.11 11.27 -11.76
CA ARG A 26 -11.72 9.94 -11.63
C ARG A 26 -11.22 9.20 -10.39
N ASN A 27 -9.92 9.28 -10.10
CA ASN A 27 -9.34 8.67 -8.92
C ASN A 27 -9.85 9.33 -7.62
N ALA A 28 -9.96 10.66 -7.59
CA ALA A 28 -10.51 11.39 -6.45
C ALA A 28 -11.96 10.99 -6.16
N VAL A 29 -12.80 10.87 -7.21
CA VAL A 29 -14.19 10.42 -7.08
C VAL A 29 -14.25 8.99 -6.54
N ARG A 30 -13.52 8.05 -7.12
CA ARG A 30 -13.47 6.65 -6.64
C ARG A 30 -13.06 6.56 -5.17
N THR A 31 -12.02 7.31 -4.80
CA THR A 31 -11.53 7.38 -3.42
C THR A 31 -12.60 7.92 -2.48
N ARG A 32 -13.30 8.99 -2.85
CA ARG A 32 -14.36 9.57 -2.02
C ARG A 32 -15.56 8.62 -1.89
N THR A 33 -15.91 7.90 -2.96
CA THR A 33 -17.01 6.93 -2.95
C THR A 33 -16.73 5.80 -1.97
N VAL A 34 -15.56 5.16 -2.04
CA VAL A 34 -15.25 4.01 -1.15
C VAL A 34 -15.13 4.44 0.32
N ILE A 35 -14.59 5.62 0.59
CA ILE A 35 -14.56 6.20 1.95
C ILE A 35 -15.98 6.45 2.45
N GLY A 36 -16.87 6.95 1.59
CA GLY A 36 -18.30 7.12 1.91
C GLY A 36 -19.00 5.81 2.23
N GLN A 37 -18.76 4.75 1.46
CA GLN A 37 -19.30 3.41 1.69
C GLN A 37 -18.83 2.84 3.03
N ALA A 38 -17.52 2.87 3.30
CA ALA A 38 -16.94 2.44 4.57
C ALA A 38 -17.52 3.23 5.76
N THR A 39 -17.67 4.54 5.60
CA THR A 39 -18.30 5.42 6.61
C THR A 39 -19.73 4.98 6.91
N GLY A 40 -20.52 4.70 5.88
CA GLY A 40 -21.90 4.22 6.02
C GLY A 40 -21.98 2.86 6.71
N LEU A 41 -21.09 1.93 6.37
CA LEU A 41 -20.99 0.62 7.03
C LEU A 41 -20.72 0.76 8.53
N ILE A 42 -19.73 1.59 8.90
CA ILE A 42 -19.41 1.84 10.31
C ILE A 42 -20.60 2.47 11.04
N ALA A 43 -21.19 3.52 10.45
CA ALA A 43 -22.32 4.22 11.04
C ALA A 43 -23.51 3.28 11.30
N ALA A 44 -23.84 2.42 10.33
CA ALA A 44 -24.91 1.43 10.46
C ALA A 44 -24.61 0.37 11.52
N VAL A 45 -23.37 -0.12 11.60
CA VAL A 45 -22.97 -1.15 12.58
C VAL A 45 -22.98 -0.60 14.01
N GLN A 46 -22.47 0.62 14.20
CA GLN A 46 -22.31 1.24 15.51
C GLN A 46 -23.54 2.02 15.98
N GLY A 47 -24.54 2.22 15.11
CA GLY A 47 -25.73 3.00 15.41
C GLY A 47 -25.44 4.48 15.64
N CYS A 48 -24.48 5.04 14.89
CA CYS A 48 -24.04 6.44 15.04
C CYS A 48 -24.27 7.26 13.76
N SER A 49 -24.03 8.56 13.82
CA SER A 49 -24.09 9.43 12.64
C SER A 49 -22.99 9.10 11.62
N PRO A 50 -23.16 9.43 10.33
CA PRO A 50 -22.08 9.31 9.33
C PRO A 50 -20.83 10.11 9.71
N GLN A 51 -20.96 11.27 10.35
CA GLN A 51 -19.83 12.08 10.82
C GLN A 51 -19.03 11.36 11.92
N GLU A 52 -19.72 10.65 12.83
CA GLU A 52 -19.07 9.79 13.82
C GLU A 52 -18.43 8.56 13.18
N GLY A 53 -19.10 7.94 12.20
CA GLY A 53 -18.57 6.82 11.43
C GLY A 53 -17.27 7.20 10.70
N PHE A 54 -17.23 8.38 10.07
CA PHE A 54 -16.03 8.89 9.41
C PHE A 54 -14.90 9.15 10.41
N ARG A 55 -15.20 9.77 11.56
CA ARG A 55 -14.21 9.97 12.63
C ARG A 55 -13.64 8.64 13.14
N LEU A 56 -14.47 7.60 13.25
CA LEU A 56 -14.02 6.26 13.63
C LEU A 56 -13.14 5.64 12.53
N LEU A 57 -13.50 5.79 11.26
CA LEU A 57 -12.67 5.33 10.13
C LEU A 57 -11.29 6.01 10.12
N VAL A 58 -11.22 7.32 10.40
CA VAL A 58 -9.96 8.05 10.55
C VAL A 58 -9.13 7.49 11.71
N ARG A 59 -9.75 7.23 12.88
CA ARG A 59 -9.05 6.59 14.00
C ARG A 59 -8.55 5.20 13.64
N MET A 60 -9.33 4.41 12.90
CA MET A 60 -8.90 3.09 12.42
C MET A 60 -7.70 3.22 11.46
N SER A 61 -7.73 4.17 10.52
CA SER A 61 -6.62 4.44 9.60
C SER A 61 -5.33 4.78 10.35
N GLN A 62 -5.42 5.66 11.35
CA GLN A 62 -4.30 6.03 12.23
C GLN A 62 -3.83 4.86 13.07
N HIS A 63 -4.76 4.10 13.67
CA HIS A 63 -4.48 2.92 14.48
C HIS A 63 -3.72 1.84 13.70
N HIS A 64 -3.98 1.71 12.40
CA HIS A 64 -3.30 0.75 11.53
C HIS A 64 -2.13 1.36 10.74
N ASN A 65 -1.87 2.66 10.88
CA ASN A 65 -0.89 3.41 10.07
C ASN A 65 -0.99 3.13 8.56
N VAL A 66 -2.22 3.07 8.04
CA VAL A 66 -2.51 2.88 6.61
C VAL A 66 -3.30 4.06 6.07
N LYS A 67 -3.15 4.34 4.78
CA LYS A 67 -3.91 5.41 4.13
C LYS A 67 -5.42 5.15 4.29
N LEU A 68 -6.18 6.23 4.55
CA LEU A 68 -7.62 6.17 4.82
C LEU A 68 -8.41 5.44 3.72
N HIS A 69 -8.08 5.69 2.45
CA HIS A 69 -8.73 5.00 1.33
C HIS A 69 -8.45 3.49 1.34
N THR A 70 -7.25 3.07 1.73
CA THR A 70 -6.85 1.66 1.75
C THR A 70 -7.62 0.89 2.82
N ILE A 71 -7.77 1.46 4.02
CA ILE A 71 -8.57 0.82 5.07
C ILE A 71 -10.06 0.83 4.71
N ALA A 72 -10.54 1.85 4.01
CA ALA A 72 -11.92 1.90 3.52
C ALA A 72 -12.21 0.78 2.52
N VAL A 73 -11.32 0.56 1.53
CA VAL A 73 -11.42 -0.56 0.58
C VAL A 73 -11.46 -1.89 1.33
N ARG A 74 -10.48 -2.15 2.20
CA ARG A 74 -10.43 -3.38 3.00
C ARG A 74 -11.70 -3.62 3.81
N LEU A 75 -12.25 -2.57 4.41
CA LEU A 75 -13.48 -2.69 5.20
C LEU A 75 -14.68 -3.05 4.32
N VAL A 76 -14.80 -2.44 3.14
CA VAL A 76 -15.88 -2.73 2.19
C VAL A 76 -15.77 -4.16 1.67
N ASP A 77 -14.57 -4.60 1.31
CA ASP A 77 -14.32 -5.97 0.82
C ASP A 77 -14.65 -7.00 1.90
N LEU A 78 -14.13 -6.83 3.12
CA LEU A 78 -14.45 -7.69 4.26
C LEU A 78 -15.95 -7.69 4.58
N ALA A 79 -16.64 -6.57 4.38
CA ALA A 79 -18.08 -6.51 4.60
C ALA A 79 -18.87 -7.30 3.54
N ALA A 80 -18.36 -7.36 2.30
CA ALA A 80 -18.95 -8.19 1.25
C ALA A 80 -18.77 -9.70 1.55
N GLU A 81 -17.63 -10.08 2.12
CA GLU A 81 -17.31 -11.48 2.43
C GLU A 81 -17.95 -11.97 3.75
N LEU A 82 -17.83 -11.17 4.82
CA LEU A 82 -18.14 -11.59 6.19
C LEU A 82 -19.41 -10.93 6.76
N GLY A 83 -19.95 -9.93 6.06
CA GLY A 83 -21.01 -9.05 6.53
C GLY A 83 -20.50 -7.85 7.36
N PRO A 84 -21.28 -6.75 7.45
CA PRO A 84 -20.82 -5.47 8.01
C PRO A 84 -20.30 -5.55 9.45
N ARG A 85 -21.03 -6.26 10.33
CA ARG A 85 -20.68 -6.35 11.76
C ARG A 85 -19.35 -7.08 11.99
N ARG A 86 -19.08 -8.14 11.23
CA ARG A 86 -17.84 -8.92 11.34
C ARG A 86 -16.67 -8.14 10.75
N ALA A 87 -16.87 -7.46 9.63
CA ALA A 87 -15.84 -6.62 9.00
C ALA A 87 -15.38 -5.47 9.91
N VAL A 88 -16.32 -4.70 10.49
CA VAL A 88 -16.00 -3.60 11.41
C VAL A 88 -15.25 -4.11 12.65
N ARG A 89 -15.62 -5.29 13.16
CA ARG A 89 -14.93 -5.91 14.30
C ARG A 89 -13.52 -6.38 13.92
N ALA A 90 -13.35 -7.03 12.77
CA ALA A 90 -12.05 -7.51 12.30
C ALA A 90 -11.05 -6.37 12.17
N VAL A 91 -11.47 -5.25 11.56
CA VAL A 91 -10.63 -4.05 11.44
C VAL A 91 -10.35 -3.41 12.80
N HIS A 92 -11.20 -3.59 13.82
CA HIS A 92 -10.93 -3.03 15.16
C HIS A 92 -9.95 -3.87 15.99
N LEU A 93 -9.86 -5.18 15.73
CA LEU A 93 -9.12 -6.13 16.56
C LEU A 93 -7.67 -6.35 16.13
N THR A 94 -7.24 -5.83 14.98
CA THR A 94 -5.84 -5.96 14.55
C THR A 94 -4.94 -5.14 15.47
N PRO A 95 -4.02 -5.76 16.24
CA PRO A 95 -3.16 -5.04 17.17
C PRO A 95 -2.18 -4.11 16.46
N GLN A 96 -1.69 -3.14 17.24
CA GLN A 96 -0.63 -2.20 16.90
C GLN A 96 0.64 -2.89 16.39
N ARG A 97 1.40 -2.12 15.60
CA ARG A 97 2.85 -2.22 15.43
C ARG A 97 3.51 -2.81 16.69
N PRO A 98 4.45 -3.77 16.58
CA PRO A 98 5.17 -4.28 17.74
C PRO A 98 5.71 -3.12 18.57
N ALA A 99 5.58 -3.25 19.89
CA ALA A 99 5.75 -2.17 20.87
C ALA A 99 7.14 -1.50 20.85
N GLU A 100 8.09 -2.07 20.11
CA GLU A 100 9.44 -1.55 19.95
C GLU A 100 9.84 -1.66 18.46
N TRP A 101 10.32 -0.55 17.90
CA TRP A 101 10.91 -0.55 16.57
C TRP A 101 12.10 -1.53 16.56
N PRO A 102 12.27 -2.36 15.52
CA PRO A 102 13.18 -3.50 15.51
C PRO A 102 14.68 -3.13 15.45
N GLY A 103 15.05 -1.92 15.86
CA GLY A 103 16.41 -1.42 15.85
C GLY A 103 16.88 -0.97 14.46
N THR A 104 18.10 -0.42 14.43
CA THR A 104 18.74 0.11 13.22
C THR A 104 19.09 -1.00 12.23
N GLU A 105 19.43 -2.20 12.72
CA GLU A 105 19.90 -3.33 11.89
C GLU A 105 18.82 -3.85 10.93
N VAL A 106 17.56 -3.93 11.36
CA VAL A 106 16.44 -4.30 10.47
C VAL A 106 16.20 -3.23 9.39
N VAL A 107 16.46 -1.96 9.69
CA VAL A 107 16.31 -0.86 8.72
C VAL A 107 17.43 -0.88 7.69
N GLU A 108 18.66 -1.20 8.12
CA GLU A 108 19.81 -1.35 7.23
C GLU A 108 19.60 -2.53 6.28
N ALA A 109 19.23 -3.71 6.79
CA ALA A 109 18.92 -4.86 5.94
C ALA A 109 17.78 -4.58 4.95
N ALA A 110 16.74 -3.84 5.35
CA ALA A 110 15.67 -3.44 4.45
C ALA A 110 16.13 -2.47 3.37
N ARG A 111 17.04 -1.54 3.69
CA ARG A 111 17.64 -0.60 2.74
C ARG A 111 18.48 -1.36 1.71
N ASP A 112 19.33 -2.27 2.17
CA ASP A 112 20.22 -3.06 1.30
C ASP A 112 19.40 -3.91 0.31
N LEU A 113 18.27 -4.48 0.75
CA LEU A 113 17.34 -5.18 -0.13
C LEU A 113 16.75 -4.26 -1.22
N VAL A 114 16.29 -3.07 -0.84
CA VAL A 114 15.72 -2.09 -1.80
C VAL A 114 16.78 -1.65 -2.81
N GLU A 115 18.01 -1.37 -2.35
CA GLU A 115 19.11 -0.98 -3.23
C GLU A 115 19.49 -2.10 -4.21
N ALA A 116 19.52 -3.35 -3.73
CA ALA A 116 19.76 -4.52 -4.58
C ALA A 116 18.64 -4.70 -5.62
N HIS A 117 17.38 -4.49 -5.24
CA HIS A 117 16.24 -4.59 -6.13
C HIS A 117 16.28 -3.51 -7.22
N ASP A 118 16.49 -2.25 -6.83
CA ASP A 118 16.59 -1.15 -7.78
C ASP A 118 17.79 -1.31 -8.74
N ALA A 119 18.91 -1.87 -8.26
CA ALA A 119 20.05 -2.21 -9.10
C ALA A 119 19.70 -3.31 -10.12
N ALA A 120 19.00 -4.36 -9.68
CA ALA A 120 18.52 -5.44 -10.53
C ALA A 120 17.52 -4.96 -11.60
N GLU A 121 16.64 -4.01 -11.26
CA GLU A 121 15.69 -3.43 -12.21
C GLU A 121 16.36 -2.56 -13.28
N ARG A 122 17.43 -1.82 -12.91
CA ARG A 122 18.14 -0.93 -13.83
C ARG A 122 19.04 -1.67 -14.82
N GLU A 123 19.52 -2.87 -14.48
CA GLU A 123 20.43 -3.64 -15.32
C GLU A 123 19.69 -4.54 -16.31
N HIS A 124 20.12 -4.51 -17.57
CA HIS A 124 19.46 -5.21 -18.68
C HIS A 124 20.31 -6.39 -19.19
N ARG A 125 21.61 -6.45 -18.86
CA ARG A 125 22.52 -7.52 -19.26
C ARG A 125 22.26 -8.82 -18.48
N PRO A 126 22.16 -9.97 -19.16
CA PRO A 126 21.67 -11.21 -18.56
C PRO A 126 22.56 -11.75 -17.43
N ASP A 127 23.88 -11.72 -17.58
CA ASP A 127 24.82 -12.25 -16.57
C ASP A 127 24.81 -11.41 -15.29
N GLU A 128 24.71 -10.09 -15.42
CA GLU A 128 24.65 -9.20 -14.27
C GLU A 128 23.29 -9.19 -13.60
N ARG A 129 22.20 -9.30 -14.37
CA ARG A 129 20.87 -9.51 -13.81
C ARG A 129 20.81 -10.78 -12.96
N ARG A 130 21.46 -11.87 -13.39
CA ARG A 130 21.53 -13.10 -12.60
C ARG A 130 22.26 -12.88 -11.27
N ARG A 131 23.44 -12.24 -11.31
CA ARG A 131 24.20 -11.89 -10.11
C ARG A 131 23.42 -10.97 -9.16
N LEU A 132 22.72 -9.97 -9.70
CA LEU A 132 21.90 -9.04 -8.91
C LEU A 132 20.68 -9.74 -8.32
N ALA A 133 20.06 -10.67 -9.03
CA ALA A 133 18.98 -11.50 -8.49
C ALA A 133 19.46 -12.38 -7.31
N ASP A 134 20.66 -12.95 -7.39
CA ASP A 134 21.26 -13.69 -6.27
C ASP A 134 21.53 -12.77 -5.06
N LEU A 135 21.95 -11.51 -5.30
CA LEU A 135 22.10 -10.51 -4.24
C LEU A 135 20.77 -10.10 -3.60
N VAL A 136 19.71 -9.91 -4.40
CA VAL A 136 18.36 -9.64 -3.89
C VAL A 136 17.87 -10.82 -3.03
N ALA A 137 18.11 -12.06 -3.45
CA ALA A 137 17.74 -13.24 -2.68
C ALA A 137 18.48 -13.28 -1.33
N GLN A 138 19.78 -12.96 -1.33
CA GLN A 138 20.58 -12.90 -0.10
C GLN A 138 20.13 -11.78 0.84
N ALA A 139 19.91 -10.56 0.34
CA ALA A 139 19.42 -9.44 1.15
C ALA A 139 18.00 -9.71 1.70
N THR A 140 17.16 -10.42 0.94
CA THR A 140 15.85 -10.89 1.41
C THR A 140 16.00 -11.84 2.60
N LYS A 141 16.91 -12.82 2.51
CA LYS A 141 17.17 -13.77 3.58
C LYS A 141 17.68 -13.07 4.84
N GLU A 142 18.61 -12.14 4.69
CA GLU A 142 19.16 -11.37 5.81
C GLU A 142 18.08 -10.54 6.51
N LEU A 143 17.24 -9.82 5.76
CA LEU A 143 16.11 -9.09 6.34
C LEU A 143 15.15 -10.00 7.12
N VAL A 144 14.85 -11.19 6.58
CA VAL A 144 13.99 -12.18 7.26
C VAL A 144 14.63 -12.66 8.56
N GLU A 145 15.92 -12.98 8.57
CA GLU A 145 16.65 -13.37 9.78
C GLU A 145 16.60 -12.25 10.84
N ARG A 146 16.89 -11.00 10.45
CA ARG A 146 16.84 -9.86 11.37
C ARG A 146 15.44 -9.59 11.92
N LEU A 147 14.40 -9.74 11.10
CA LEU A 147 13.00 -9.64 11.54
C LEU A 147 12.58 -10.76 12.50
N ALA A 148 13.15 -11.96 12.33
CA ALA A 148 12.92 -13.08 13.25
C ALA A 148 13.64 -12.87 14.60
N GLU A 149 14.90 -12.39 14.59
CA GLU A 149 15.69 -12.09 15.81
C GLU A 149 14.97 -11.12 16.76
N VAL A 150 14.31 -10.11 16.20
CA VAL A 150 13.56 -9.09 16.95
C VAL A 150 12.09 -9.47 17.20
N GLY A 151 11.69 -10.70 16.83
CA GLY A 151 10.34 -11.23 17.04
C GLY A 151 9.24 -10.53 16.22
N TRP A 152 9.61 -9.86 15.13
CA TRP A 152 8.68 -9.17 14.23
C TRP A 152 8.10 -10.07 13.14
N LEU A 153 8.74 -11.21 12.85
CA LEU A 153 8.20 -12.25 11.98
C LEU A 153 7.83 -13.48 12.84
N PRO A 154 6.64 -14.08 12.65
CA PRO A 154 6.37 -15.38 13.25
C PRO A 154 7.42 -16.39 12.79
N ASP A 155 7.76 -17.34 13.66
CA ASP A 155 8.64 -18.48 13.36
C ASP A 155 7.88 -19.44 12.43
N ASP A 156 7.57 -18.98 11.22
CA ASP A 156 6.84 -19.74 10.21
C ASP A 156 7.79 -20.80 9.67
N GLY A 157 7.68 -21.99 10.27
CA GLY A 157 8.42 -23.19 9.93
C GLY A 157 8.20 -23.64 8.49
N LEU A 158 8.87 -22.97 7.55
CA LEU A 158 9.22 -23.52 6.25
C LEU A 158 10.26 -24.63 6.46
N ARG A 159 9.77 -25.81 6.84
CA ARG A 159 10.48 -27.06 6.56
C ARG A 159 10.37 -27.37 5.06
N PRO A 160 11.45 -27.91 4.45
CA PRO A 160 11.47 -28.32 3.05
C PRO A 160 10.52 -29.48 2.75
#